data_AF-A0A834GSM9-F1
#
_entry.id   AF-A0A834GSM9-F1
#
_cell.length_a   1.000
_cell.length_b   1.000
_cell.length_c   1.000
_cell.angle_alpha   90.00
_cell.angle_beta   90.00
_cell.angle_gamma   90.00
#
_symmetry.space_group_name_H-M   'P 1'
#
loop_
_entity.id
_entity.type
_entity.pdbx_description
1 polymer ?
#
loop_
_entity_poly.entity_id
_entity_poly.type
_entity_poly.pdbx_seq_one_letter_code
_entity_poly.pdbx_strand_id
1 'polypeptide(L)'
;MASSLNFPLFFTFLLATLLTTSITTNYGTFSDEVSEAITLKRIEITTHLHFYFHDILSGKNPTAVKIAGPLGFVFGSTFVIDDALTEGPKLTSKLVGRAQGMYVFVSREDNPELLMVVTYIFVEGPYNGSSISVLGQNPVLNDVREFPVVGGSGLFRLARGYALAHTIMFDFKTGDATVEYNLLGQKIAFGATAMADDPLTEELEPGSKVVGRAQGMYALASQRDSGLLMVMNFAFLEGGFNGSTLSILGRNRVLDPVREMPIVGGSGLFMFARGYALARTVRYSLKTGDAVVEYNVFVTTSCNAWIESF
;
A
#
# COMPACT_ATOMS: atom_id res chain seq x y z
N MET A 1 35.23 -45.62 65.21
CA MET A 1 35.00 -45.77 63.76
C MET A 1 34.30 -44.51 63.28
N ALA A 2 35.04 -43.57 62.71
CA ALA A 2 34.49 -42.40 62.06
C ALA A 2 34.92 -42.49 60.60
N SER A 3 33.99 -42.87 59.72
CA SER A 3 34.21 -42.93 58.28
C SER A 3 33.34 -41.88 57.61
N SER A 4 34.01 -40.84 57.12
CA SER A 4 33.50 -39.81 56.22
C SER A 4 32.96 -40.41 54.92
N LEU A 5 31.73 -40.04 54.54
CA LEU A 5 31.33 -40.05 53.13
C LEU A 5 30.77 -38.67 52.76
N ASN A 6 31.53 -38.02 51.89
CA ASN A 6 31.18 -36.84 51.11
C ASN A 6 30.05 -37.16 50.13
N PHE A 7 29.03 -36.31 50.08
CA PHE A 7 28.30 -35.80 48.89
C PHE A 7 27.02 -35.11 49.42
N PRO A 8 26.75 -33.82 49.08
CA PRO A 8 26.52 -33.43 47.69
C PRO A 8 26.99 -31.99 47.39
N LEU A 9 28.15 -31.85 46.75
CA LEU A 9 28.57 -30.58 46.12
C LEU A 9 28.44 -30.62 44.60
N PHE A 10 27.95 -31.73 44.04
CA PHE A 10 27.84 -31.93 42.59
C PHE A 10 26.46 -31.60 42.01
N PHE A 11 25.44 -31.42 42.86
CA PHE A 11 24.07 -31.13 42.37
C PHE A 11 23.77 -29.63 42.26
N THR A 12 24.56 -28.77 42.92
CA THR A 12 24.40 -27.31 42.82
C THR A 12 25.09 -26.70 41.59
N PHE A 13 26.01 -27.42 40.95
CA PHE A 13 26.73 -26.90 39.78
C PHE A 13 26.03 -27.17 38.44
N LEU A 14 25.10 -28.13 38.38
CA LEU A 14 24.35 -28.44 37.15
C LEU A 14 23.10 -27.55 36.95
N LEU A 15 22.59 -26.93 38.02
CA LEU A 15 21.46 -25.99 37.94
C LEU A 15 21.89 -24.54 37.65
N ALA A 16 23.17 -24.22 37.83
CA ALA A 16 23.72 -22.89 37.55
C ALA A 16 24.11 -22.68 36.07
N THR A 17 24.14 -23.72 35.25
CA THR A 17 24.47 -23.63 33.81
C THR A 17 23.24 -23.58 32.89
N LEU A 18 22.02 -23.54 33.43
CA LEU A 18 20.77 -23.45 32.65
C LEU A 18 20.10 -22.07 32.66
N LEU A 19 20.80 -21.03 33.12
CA LEU A 19 20.29 -19.66 33.15
C LEU A 19 21.30 -18.64 32.61
N THR A 20 21.95 -18.95 31.49
CA THR A 20 22.40 -17.88 30.59
C THR A 20 21.20 -17.49 29.73
N THR A 21 20.34 -16.63 30.27
CA THR A 21 19.41 -15.88 29.42
C THR A 21 20.26 -15.09 28.45
N SER A 22 20.20 -15.44 27.16
CA SER A 22 20.68 -14.60 26.08
C SER A 22 19.98 -13.24 26.22
N ILE A 23 20.65 -12.27 26.83
CA ILE A 23 20.24 -10.87 26.76
C ILE A 23 20.56 -10.45 25.33
N THR A 24 19.67 -10.76 24.40
CA THR A 24 19.63 -10.07 23.12
C THR A 24 19.21 -8.64 23.42
N THR A 25 20.19 -7.77 23.60
CA THR A 25 20.00 -6.34 23.47
C THR A 25 19.48 -6.09 22.06
N ASN A 26 18.17 -5.88 21.90
CA ASN A 26 17.56 -5.39 20.67
C ASN A 26 18.02 -3.95 20.45
N TYR A 27 19.26 -3.78 19.99
CA TYR A 27 19.60 -2.62 19.19
C TYR A 27 18.97 -2.88 17.83
N GLY A 28 17.90 -2.15 17.50
CA GLY A 28 17.24 -2.26 16.20
C GLY A 28 18.30 -2.13 15.10
N THR A 29 18.43 -3.19 14.31
CA THR A 29 19.21 -3.22 13.08
C THR A 29 18.70 -2.09 12.17
N PHE A 30 19.62 -1.30 11.60
CA PHE A 30 19.31 -0.12 10.77
C PHE A 30 18.35 -0.44 9.60
N SER A 31 18.32 -1.71 9.17
CA SER A 31 17.30 -2.28 8.30
C SER A 31 17.26 -3.80 8.49
N ASP A 32 16.09 -4.35 8.77
CA ASP A 32 15.80 -5.78 8.62
C ASP A 32 14.92 -5.98 7.38
N GLU A 33 15.30 -6.90 6.48
CA GLU A 33 14.37 -7.39 5.47
C GLU A 33 13.33 -8.26 6.18
N VAL A 34 12.08 -7.79 6.21
CA VAL A 34 10.97 -8.56 6.76
C VAL A 34 10.70 -9.75 5.83
N SER A 35 11.22 -10.93 6.17
CA SER A 35 11.04 -12.16 5.38
C SER A 35 9.65 -12.82 5.53
N GLU A 36 8.69 -12.10 6.11
CA GLU A 36 7.27 -12.47 6.09
C GLU A 36 6.49 -11.26 5.59
N ALA A 37 6.36 -11.17 4.25
CA ALA A 37 5.37 -10.31 3.64
C ALA A 37 3.99 -10.77 4.14
N ILE A 38 3.45 -10.07 5.14
CA ILE A 38 2.09 -10.26 5.62
C ILE A 38 1.17 -10.20 4.39
N THR A 39 0.61 -11.34 4.01
CA THR A 39 -0.35 -11.48 2.91
C THR A 39 -1.66 -10.79 3.29
N LEU A 40 -1.65 -9.45 3.30
CA LEU A 40 -2.80 -8.59 3.52
C LEU A 40 -3.71 -8.72 2.30
N LYS A 41 -4.71 -9.60 2.44
CA LYS A 41 -5.94 -9.66 1.64
C LYS A 41 -6.37 -8.25 1.22
N ARG A 42 -6.16 -7.89 -0.04
CA ARG A 42 -6.19 -6.51 -0.51
C ARG A 42 -7.59 -6.12 -0.97
N ILE A 43 -8.44 -5.77 -0.02
CA ILE A 43 -9.77 -5.19 -0.26
C ILE A 43 -9.56 -3.73 -0.72
N GLU A 44 -10.11 -3.39 -1.89
CA GLU A 44 -10.31 -2.00 -2.28
C GLU A 44 -11.42 -1.42 -1.41
N ILE A 45 -11.06 -0.51 -0.51
CA ILE A 45 -12.01 0.21 0.34
C ILE A 45 -11.97 1.65 -0.12
N THR A 46 -13.05 2.08 -0.77
CA THR A 46 -13.31 3.50 -0.96
C THR A 46 -13.97 4.01 0.30
N THR A 47 -13.31 4.95 0.97
CA THR A 47 -13.87 5.61 2.15
C THR A 47 -14.28 7.02 1.77
N HIS A 48 -15.56 7.32 1.99
CA HIS A 48 -16.09 8.68 1.93
C HIS A 48 -16.15 9.24 3.34
N LEU A 49 -15.52 10.39 3.55
CA LEU A 49 -15.55 11.15 4.80
C LEU A 49 -16.16 12.51 4.53
N HIS A 50 -16.99 12.98 5.44
CA HIS A 50 -17.61 14.30 5.39
C HIS A 50 -17.46 14.98 6.75
N PHE A 51 -16.97 16.22 6.74
CA PHE A 51 -16.71 17.02 7.94
C PHE A 51 -16.52 18.51 7.60
N TYR A 52 -16.48 19.36 8.62
CA TYR A 52 -16.29 20.80 8.51
C TYR A 52 -14.97 21.23 9.13
N PHE A 53 -14.20 22.04 8.41
CA PHE A 53 -12.91 22.61 8.79
C PHE A 53 -13.10 24.06 9.23
N HIS A 54 -12.48 24.44 10.36
CA HIS A 54 -12.63 25.77 10.98
C HIS A 54 -11.28 26.48 11.10
N ASP A 55 -11.01 27.42 10.19
CA ASP A 55 -9.82 28.27 10.21
C ASP A 55 -10.15 29.56 10.97
N ILE A 56 -9.56 29.73 12.16
CA ILE A 56 -9.85 30.83 13.07
C ILE A 56 -8.57 31.64 13.28
N LEU A 57 -8.53 32.83 12.69
CA LEU A 57 -7.41 33.77 12.82
C LEU A 57 -7.66 34.81 13.91
N SER A 58 -8.91 34.96 14.33
CA SER A 58 -9.35 36.02 15.25
C SER A 58 -9.72 35.53 16.65
N GLY A 59 -10.10 36.47 17.51
CA GLY A 59 -10.55 36.17 18.87
C GLY A 59 -9.42 35.82 19.85
N LYS A 60 -9.79 35.22 20.98
CA LYS A 60 -8.86 34.91 22.07
C LYS A 60 -8.09 33.59 21.88
N ASN A 61 -8.64 32.69 21.07
CA ASN A 61 -8.11 31.34 20.85
C ASN A 61 -8.02 31.06 19.34
N PRO A 62 -7.14 31.76 18.60
CA PRO A 62 -6.93 31.48 17.19
C PRO A 62 -6.35 30.07 17.00
N THR A 63 -6.76 29.41 15.92
CA THR A 63 -6.25 28.10 15.48
C THR A 63 -5.26 28.23 14.32
N ALA A 64 -5.20 29.40 13.68
CA ALA A 64 -4.24 29.73 12.64
C ALA A 64 -3.45 30.99 12.97
N VAL A 65 -2.15 30.94 12.68
CA VAL A 65 -1.22 32.05 12.95
C VAL A 65 -0.35 32.31 11.73
N LYS A 66 -0.25 33.58 11.36
CA LYS A 66 0.70 34.03 10.34
C LYS A 66 2.13 33.93 10.85
N ILE A 67 2.98 33.21 10.12
CA ILE A 67 4.39 33.01 10.49
C ILE A 67 5.38 33.73 9.57
N ALA A 68 4.96 34.08 8.35
CA ALA A 68 5.81 34.79 7.39
C ALA A 68 5.00 35.57 6.35
N GLY A 69 5.64 36.55 5.71
CA GLY A 69 5.11 37.33 4.59
C GLY A 69 4.68 38.77 4.94
N PRO A 70 4.23 39.56 3.95
CA PRO A 70 3.87 40.97 4.12
C PRO A 70 2.65 41.17 5.03
N LEU A 71 2.30 42.39 5.45
CA LEU A 71 1.02 42.60 6.18
C LEU A 71 -0.20 42.26 5.30
N GLY A 72 -1.26 41.71 5.90
CA GLY A 72 -2.50 41.32 5.21
C GLY A 72 -2.49 39.89 4.61
N PHE A 73 -3.38 39.64 3.64
CA PHE A 73 -3.60 38.35 2.98
C PHE A 73 -3.11 38.38 1.52
N VAL A 74 -1.80 38.56 1.34
CA VAL A 74 -1.18 38.79 0.01
C VAL A 74 -0.15 37.71 -0.32
N PHE A 75 0.32 37.66 -1.57
CA PHE A 75 1.37 36.73 -2.02
C PHE A 75 2.53 36.59 -1.02
N GLY A 76 2.88 35.35 -0.70
CA GLY A 76 3.91 34.99 0.27
C GLY A 76 3.46 34.97 1.73
N SER A 77 2.23 35.41 2.04
CA SER A 77 1.66 35.27 3.38
C SER A 77 1.52 33.80 3.73
N THR A 78 2.18 33.36 4.79
CA THR A 78 2.28 31.97 5.22
C THR A 78 1.70 31.80 6.61
N PHE A 79 0.84 30.80 6.78
CA PHE A 79 0.13 30.52 8.01
C PHE A 79 0.40 29.08 8.45
N VAL A 80 0.54 28.88 9.75
CA VAL A 80 0.53 27.54 10.38
C VAL A 80 -0.81 27.37 11.07
N ILE A 81 -1.39 26.18 10.92
CA ILE A 81 -2.74 25.88 11.38
C ILE A 81 -2.78 24.64 12.28
N ASP A 82 -3.72 24.67 13.20
CA ASP A 82 -4.13 23.58 14.06
C ASP A 82 -5.65 23.62 14.25
N ASP A 83 -6.35 23.42 13.14
CA ASP A 83 -7.77 23.72 12.98
C ASP A 83 -8.65 22.54 13.37
N ALA A 84 -9.81 22.85 13.95
CA ALA A 84 -10.79 21.84 14.33
C ALA A 84 -11.48 21.25 13.10
N LEU A 85 -11.73 19.93 13.12
CA LEU A 85 -12.63 19.25 12.19
C LEU A 85 -13.88 18.80 12.95
N THR A 86 -15.07 19.17 12.52
CA THR A 86 -16.33 18.82 13.20
C THR A 86 -17.33 18.12 12.30
N GLU A 87 -18.26 17.37 12.89
CA GLU A 87 -19.34 16.67 12.17
C GLU A 87 -20.39 17.62 11.56
N GLY A 88 -20.58 18.80 12.16
CA GLY A 88 -21.50 19.83 11.68
C GLY A 88 -20.84 21.20 11.53
N PRO A 89 -21.47 22.17 10.84
CA PRO A 89 -20.85 23.44 10.47
C PRO A 89 -20.65 24.40 11.66
N LYS A 90 -21.25 24.14 12.81
CA LYS A 90 -21.02 24.94 14.03
C LYS A 90 -19.74 24.46 14.70
N LEU A 91 -18.89 25.39 15.18
CA LEU A 91 -17.69 25.05 15.95
C LEU A 91 -18.00 24.24 17.23
N THR A 92 -19.19 24.38 17.78
CA THR A 92 -19.67 23.62 18.95
C THR A 92 -20.14 22.20 18.62
N SER A 93 -20.13 21.81 17.35
CA SER A 93 -20.46 20.45 16.91
C SER A 93 -19.43 19.45 17.43
N LYS A 94 -19.75 18.15 17.34
CA LYS A 94 -18.82 17.08 17.72
C LYS A 94 -17.51 17.24 16.95
N LEU A 95 -16.39 17.34 17.68
CA LEU A 95 -15.04 17.30 17.12
C LEU A 95 -14.76 15.89 16.60
N VAL A 96 -14.29 15.75 15.36
CA VAL A 96 -13.97 14.46 14.73
C VAL A 96 -12.48 14.32 14.37
N GLY A 97 -11.75 15.44 14.36
CA GLY A 97 -10.33 15.46 14.03
C GLY A 97 -9.75 16.86 14.09
N ARG A 98 -8.49 16.99 13.66
CA ARG A 98 -7.80 18.27 13.48
C ARG A 98 -7.04 18.31 12.17
N ALA A 99 -6.98 19.48 11.56
CA ALA A 99 -6.15 19.76 10.39
C ALA A 99 -4.90 20.53 10.82
N GLN A 100 -3.74 19.91 10.63
CA GLN A 100 -2.46 20.44 11.07
C GLN A 100 -1.52 20.61 9.88
N GLY A 101 -0.91 21.77 9.77
CA GLY A 101 0.02 22.04 8.68
C GLY A 101 0.19 23.52 8.41
N MET A 102 0.31 23.87 7.13
CA MET A 102 0.46 25.25 6.71
C MET A 102 -0.26 25.52 5.38
N TYR A 103 -0.56 26.79 5.16
CA TYR A 103 -0.94 27.28 3.83
C TYR A 103 -0.22 28.57 3.48
N VAL A 104 -0.03 28.80 2.18
CA VAL A 104 0.69 29.96 1.65
C VAL A 104 -0.12 30.60 0.53
N PHE A 105 -0.26 31.92 0.53
CA PHE A 105 -0.77 32.65 -0.64
C PHE A 105 0.25 32.60 -1.77
N VAL A 106 -0.02 31.84 -2.83
CA VAL A 106 0.93 31.53 -3.92
C VAL A 106 0.64 32.25 -5.24
N SER A 107 -0.54 32.86 -5.38
CA SER A 107 -0.87 33.67 -6.56
C SER A 107 -0.46 35.13 -6.38
N ARG A 108 0.11 35.72 -7.44
CA ARG A 108 0.35 37.17 -7.59
C ARG A 108 -0.75 37.86 -8.41
N GLU A 109 -1.67 37.09 -8.96
CA GLU A 109 -2.79 37.58 -9.74
C GLU A 109 -3.94 38.02 -8.82
N ASP A 110 -4.94 38.69 -9.38
CA ASP A 110 -6.08 39.21 -8.62
C ASP A 110 -6.93 38.12 -7.95
N ASN A 111 -6.77 36.86 -8.38
CA ASN A 111 -7.41 35.70 -7.77
C ASN A 111 -6.51 35.09 -6.67
N PRO A 112 -6.89 35.19 -5.38
CA PRO A 112 -6.13 34.58 -4.30
C PRO A 112 -6.17 33.06 -4.43
N GLU A 113 -4.99 32.45 -4.38
CA GLU A 113 -4.81 31.00 -4.41
C GLU A 113 -3.85 30.61 -3.29
N LEU A 114 -4.22 29.57 -2.53
CA LEU A 114 -3.38 29.03 -1.47
C LEU A 114 -2.73 27.73 -1.90
N LEU A 115 -1.46 27.51 -1.54
CA LEU A 115 -0.90 26.17 -1.49
C LEU A 115 -1.19 25.58 -0.12
N MET A 116 -1.90 24.46 -0.08
CA MET A 116 -2.19 23.72 1.15
C MET A 116 -1.16 22.62 1.35
N VAL A 117 -0.56 22.54 2.53
CA VAL A 117 0.27 21.41 2.98
C VAL A 117 -0.23 21.00 4.35
N VAL A 118 -1.24 20.13 4.37
CA VAL A 118 -2.06 19.87 5.56
C VAL A 118 -2.26 18.38 5.77
N THR A 119 -2.17 17.94 7.03
CA THR A 119 -2.54 16.59 7.46
C THR A 119 -3.80 16.65 8.31
N TYR A 120 -4.82 15.91 7.91
CA TYR A 120 -6.08 15.70 8.63
C TYR A 120 -5.91 14.50 9.55
N ILE A 121 -5.98 14.70 10.85
CA ILE A 121 -5.77 13.70 11.90
C ILE A 121 -7.12 13.43 12.54
N PHE A 122 -7.60 12.19 12.45
CA PHE A 122 -8.89 11.81 13.02
C PHE A 122 -8.73 11.34 14.46
N VAL A 123 -9.60 11.81 15.36
CA VAL A 123 -9.53 11.52 16.81
C VAL A 123 -10.77 10.79 17.33
N GLU A 124 -11.71 10.49 16.43
CA GLU A 124 -13.00 9.89 16.74
C GLU A 124 -13.37 8.77 15.77
N GLY A 125 -14.31 7.94 16.20
CA GLY A 125 -14.89 6.88 15.35
C GLY A 125 -13.88 5.81 14.94
N PRO A 126 -14.15 5.07 13.84
CA PRO A 126 -13.29 3.97 13.41
C PRO A 126 -11.92 4.43 12.91
N TYR A 127 -11.75 5.71 12.60
CA TYR A 127 -10.52 6.27 12.04
C TYR A 127 -9.61 6.93 13.09
N ASN A 128 -9.96 6.85 14.38
CA ASN A 128 -9.18 7.43 15.47
C ASN A 128 -7.70 6.99 15.38
N GLY A 129 -6.79 7.97 15.42
CA GLY A 129 -5.35 7.78 15.31
C GLY A 129 -4.84 7.60 13.87
N SER A 130 -5.73 7.60 12.87
CA SER A 130 -5.36 7.61 11.45
C SER A 130 -5.29 9.03 10.91
N SER A 131 -4.55 9.23 9.82
CA SER A 131 -4.45 10.54 9.18
C SER A 131 -4.38 10.47 7.67
N ILE A 132 -4.71 11.58 7.01
CA ILE A 132 -4.60 11.77 5.56
C ILE A 132 -3.85 13.07 5.29
N SER A 133 -2.95 13.07 4.32
CA SER A 133 -2.19 14.26 3.91
C SER A 133 -2.65 14.76 2.55
N VAL A 134 -2.79 16.08 2.46
CA VAL A 134 -3.14 16.82 1.24
C VAL A 134 -2.01 17.79 0.91
N LEU A 135 -1.65 17.83 -0.38
CA LEU A 135 -0.72 18.81 -0.93
C LEU A 135 -1.27 19.31 -2.27
N GLY A 136 -1.80 20.52 -2.30
CA GLY A 136 -2.42 21.04 -3.53
C GLY A 136 -2.83 22.50 -3.46
N GLN A 137 -3.18 23.04 -4.62
CA GLN A 137 -3.66 24.42 -4.76
C GLN A 137 -5.13 24.56 -4.33
N ASN A 138 -5.45 25.72 -3.76
CA ASN A 138 -6.74 26.12 -3.22
C ASN A 138 -7.17 27.44 -3.87
N PRO A 139 -7.87 27.41 -5.01
CA PRO A 139 -8.44 28.62 -5.61
C PRO A 139 -9.67 29.04 -4.81
N VAL A 140 -9.49 29.82 -3.73
CA VAL A 140 -10.52 30.02 -2.69
C VAL A 140 -11.81 30.70 -3.16
N LEU A 141 -11.77 31.38 -4.31
CA LEU A 141 -12.95 31.99 -4.93
C LEU A 141 -13.83 30.99 -5.71
N ASN A 142 -13.33 29.78 -5.98
CA ASN A 142 -14.11 28.74 -6.61
C ASN A 142 -15.06 28.08 -5.60
N ASP A 143 -16.27 27.78 -6.06
CA ASP A 143 -17.34 27.18 -5.26
C ASP A 143 -16.96 25.77 -4.74
N VAL A 144 -16.50 24.90 -5.65
CA VAL A 144 -15.98 23.57 -5.32
C VAL A 144 -14.51 23.49 -5.72
N ARG A 145 -13.68 23.05 -4.77
CA ARG A 145 -12.21 22.99 -4.92
C ARG A 145 -11.72 21.58 -4.68
N GLU A 146 -10.94 21.05 -5.61
CA GLU A 146 -10.38 19.71 -5.50
C GLU A 146 -8.95 19.76 -4.95
N PHE A 147 -8.67 18.90 -3.97
CA PHE A 147 -7.35 18.69 -3.43
C PHE A 147 -6.91 17.24 -3.57
N PRO A 148 -5.69 16.97 -4.04
CA PRO A 148 -5.19 15.61 -4.09
C PRO A 148 -4.84 15.10 -2.69
N VAL A 149 -5.29 13.89 -2.38
CA VAL A 149 -4.82 13.11 -1.24
C VAL A 149 -3.52 12.43 -1.66
N VAL A 150 -2.41 12.86 -1.05
CA VAL A 150 -1.04 12.41 -1.41
C VAL A 150 -0.51 11.28 -0.53
N GLY A 151 -1.21 10.97 0.56
CA GLY A 151 -0.83 9.88 1.46
C GLY A 151 -1.72 9.80 2.70
N GLY A 152 -1.43 8.85 3.56
CA GLY A 152 -2.09 8.69 4.86
C GLY A 152 -1.38 7.71 5.77
N SER A 153 -1.78 7.70 7.04
CA SER A 153 -1.26 6.84 8.11
C SER A 153 -2.40 6.07 8.80
N GLY A 154 -2.04 5.09 9.64
CA GLY A 154 -3.03 4.24 10.30
C GLY A 154 -3.86 3.44 9.28
N LEU A 155 -5.19 3.53 9.38
CA LEU A 155 -6.12 2.88 8.46
C LEU A 155 -6.06 3.45 7.03
N PHE A 156 -5.54 4.66 6.87
CA PHE A 156 -5.33 5.32 5.58
C PHE A 156 -3.91 5.13 5.04
N ARG A 157 -3.16 4.13 5.53
CA ARG A 157 -1.83 3.83 4.99
C ARG A 157 -1.91 3.56 3.48
N LEU A 158 -1.07 4.27 2.72
CA LEU A 158 -1.04 4.27 1.24
C LEU A 158 -2.29 4.89 0.58
N ALA A 159 -3.08 5.70 1.29
CA ALA A 159 -4.23 6.36 0.71
C ALA A 159 -3.84 7.28 -0.46
N ARG A 160 -4.65 7.22 -1.52
CA ARG A 160 -4.67 8.19 -2.63
C ARG A 160 -6.13 8.58 -2.87
N GLY A 161 -6.38 9.67 -3.56
CA GLY A 161 -7.73 10.11 -3.86
C GLY A 161 -7.81 11.63 -3.92
N TYR A 162 -8.98 12.17 -3.60
CA TYR A 162 -9.21 13.61 -3.64
C TYR A 162 -10.13 14.06 -2.51
N ALA A 163 -10.01 15.33 -2.14
CA ALA A 163 -10.95 16.01 -1.27
C ALA A 163 -11.61 17.14 -2.05
N LEU A 164 -12.94 17.25 -1.95
CA LEU A 164 -13.70 18.38 -2.45
C LEU A 164 -14.00 19.30 -1.28
N ALA A 165 -13.70 20.58 -1.42
CA ALA A 165 -13.98 21.60 -0.43
C ALA A 165 -14.97 22.63 -0.96
N HIS A 166 -15.89 23.06 -0.11
CA HIS A 166 -16.90 24.08 -0.38
C HIS A 166 -16.95 25.07 0.80
N THR A 167 -16.84 26.36 0.52
CA THR A 167 -16.83 27.38 1.58
C THR A 167 -18.25 27.70 2.04
N ILE A 168 -18.54 27.43 3.32
CA ILE A 168 -19.83 27.74 3.95
C ILE A 168 -19.86 29.18 4.45
N MET A 169 -18.75 29.64 5.03
CA MET A 169 -18.63 30.97 5.62
C MET A 169 -17.20 31.47 5.47
N PHE A 170 -17.06 32.76 5.14
CA PHE A 170 -15.79 33.47 5.15
C PHE A 170 -16.01 34.93 5.59
N ASP A 171 -15.30 35.37 6.63
CA ASP A 171 -15.28 36.76 7.06
C ASP A 171 -14.05 37.48 6.49
N PHE A 172 -14.26 38.36 5.51
CA PHE A 172 -13.18 39.11 4.86
C PHE A 172 -12.41 40.07 5.77
N LYS A 173 -12.96 40.44 6.94
CA LYS A 173 -12.29 41.35 7.87
C LYS A 173 -11.36 40.59 8.80
N THR A 174 -11.78 39.41 9.26
CA THR A 174 -11.02 38.60 10.22
C THR A 174 -10.18 37.52 9.56
N GLY A 175 -10.59 37.05 8.39
CA GLY A 175 -10.04 35.88 7.71
C GLY A 175 -10.65 34.56 8.18
N ASP A 176 -11.58 34.58 9.14
CA ASP A 176 -12.16 33.35 9.68
C ASP A 176 -13.01 32.63 8.63
N ALA A 177 -12.89 31.30 8.57
CA ALA A 177 -13.56 30.48 7.56
C ALA A 177 -14.14 29.20 8.15
N THR A 178 -15.31 28.80 7.63
CA THR A 178 -15.84 27.44 7.77
C THR A 178 -15.97 26.82 6.39
N VAL A 179 -15.32 25.67 6.19
CA VAL A 179 -15.25 24.98 4.91
C VAL A 179 -15.73 23.54 5.08
N GLU A 180 -16.68 23.14 4.26
CA GLU A 180 -17.17 21.77 4.16
C GLU A 180 -16.21 20.93 3.30
N TYR A 181 -15.84 19.74 3.77
CA TYR A 181 -14.95 18.82 3.08
C TYR A 181 -15.64 17.47 2.83
N ASN A 182 -15.55 17.00 1.58
CA ASN A 182 -15.89 15.65 1.15
C ASN A 182 -14.61 14.95 0.68
N LEU A 183 -14.11 13.99 1.46
CA LEU A 183 -12.88 13.27 1.13
C LEU A 183 -13.20 11.88 0.61
N LEU A 184 -12.62 11.53 -0.54
CA LEU A 184 -12.66 10.21 -1.12
C LEU A 184 -11.24 9.62 -1.15
N GLY A 185 -10.99 8.67 -0.25
CA GLY A 185 -9.77 7.89 -0.23
C GLY A 185 -9.97 6.55 -0.94
N GLN A 186 -9.20 6.30 -2.00
CA GLN A 186 -9.09 5.02 -2.70
C GLN A 186 -7.70 4.41 -2.47
N LYS A 187 -7.67 3.18 -1.98
CA LYS A 187 -6.44 2.40 -1.82
C LYS A 187 -6.05 1.77 -3.17
N ILE A 188 -5.21 2.43 -3.98
CA ILE A 188 -4.79 1.89 -5.30
C ILE A 188 -3.39 1.27 -5.26
N ALA A 189 -3.22 0.25 -6.10
CA ALA A 189 -2.32 -0.87 -5.96
C ALA A 189 -1.10 -0.88 -6.91
N PHE A 190 -0.90 0.16 -7.74
CA PHE A 190 0.25 0.30 -8.65
C PHE A 190 1.60 0.21 -7.92
N GLY A 191 2.53 -0.57 -8.48
CA GLY A 191 3.84 -0.87 -7.88
C GLY A 191 3.81 -1.96 -6.81
N ALA A 192 2.63 -2.44 -6.42
CA ALA A 192 2.56 -3.57 -5.50
C ALA A 192 2.99 -4.86 -6.17
N THR A 193 3.81 -5.60 -5.46
CA THR A 193 4.46 -6.82 -5.91
C THR A 193 4.07 -7.96 -4.99
N ALA A 194 3.84 -9.14 -5.55
CA ALA A 194 3.60 -10.38 -4.83
C ALA A 194 4.59 -11.44 -5.33
N MET A 195 5.11 -12.24 -4.39
CA MET A 195 5.80 -13.49 -4.70
C MET A 195 4.76 -14.61 -4.80
N ALA A 196 4.95 -15.52 -5.74
CA ALA A 196 4.09 -16.66 -5.98
C ALA A 196 4.90 -17.97 -5.92
N ASP A 197 4.31 -18.99 -5.32
CA ASP A 197 4.74 -20.39 -5.35
C ASP A 197 3.47 -21.25 -5.40
N ASP A 198 2.80 -21.18 -6.55
CA ASP A 198 1.45 -21.70 -6.71
C ASP A 198 1.49 -23.10 -7.35
N PRO A 199 0.63 -24.05 -6.92
CA PRO A 199 0.59 -25.37 -7.54
C PRO A 199 0.04 -25.30 -8.97
N LEU A 200 0.68 -26.04 -9.89
CA LEU A 200 0.12 -26.38 -11.20
C LEU A 200 -0.56 -27.75 -11.09
N THR A 201 -1.84 -27.83 -11.42
CA THR A 201 -2.65 -29.05 -11.29
C THR A 201 -3.20 -29.54 -12.63
N GLU A 202 -3.50 -30.84 -12.75
CA GLU A 202 -4.10 -31.41 -13.97
C GLU A 202 -5.56 -30.95 -14.18
N GLU A 203 -6.28 -30.73 -13.08
CA GLU A 203 -7.69 -30.34 -13.09
C GLU A 203 -7.94 -29.08 -12.26
N LEU A 204 -9.15 -28.53 -12.38
CA LEU A 204 -9.58 -27.29 -11.73
C LEU A 204 -9.87 -27.44 -10.22
N GLU A 205 -10.07 -28.68 -9.75
CA GLU A 205 -10.53 -28.94 -8.39
C GLU A 205 -9.43 -28.79 -7.33
N PRO A 206 -9.72 -28.15 -6.18
CA PRO A 206 -8.78 -28.09 -5.06
C PRO A 206 -8.42 -29.50 -4.57
N GLY A 207 -7.16 -29.90 -4.73
CA GLY A 207 -6.69 -31.26 -4.41
C GLY A 207 -6.44 -32.14 -5.64
N SER A 208 -6.65 -31.63 -6.85
CA SER A 208 -6.15 -32.25 -8.07
C SER A 208 -4.63 -32.47 -7.99
N LYS A 209 -4.16 -33.47 -8.72
CA LYS A 209 -2.76 -33.87 -8.76
C LYS A 209 -1.88 -32.69 -9.17
N VAL A 210 -0.89 -32.39 -8.34
CA VAL A 210 0.11 -31.35 -8.61
C VAL A 210 1.14 -31.90 -9.59
N VAL A 211 1.27 -31.25 -10.76
CA VAL A 211 2.24 -31.60 -11.81
C VAL A 211 3.43 -30.63 -11.86
N GLY A 212 3.34 -29.51 -11.15
CA GLY A 212 4.37 -28.49 -11.11
C GLY A 212 4.08 -27.36 -10.14
N ARG A 213 4.91 -26.32 -10.19
CA ARG A 213 4.78 -25.08 -9.44
C ARG A 213 4.97 -23.88 -10.37
N ALA A 214 4.16 -22.84 -10.20
CA ALA A 214 4.39 -21.52 -10.76
C ALA A 214 5.10 -20.66 -9.72
N GLN A 215 6.37 -20.38 -9.94
CA GLN A 215 7.23 -19.69 -8.98
C GLN A 215 7.79 -18.39 -9.56
N GLY A 216 7.73 -17.32 -8.79
CA GLY A 216 8.30 -16.03 -9.20
C GLY A 216 7.57 -14.85 -8.56
N MET A 217 7.43 -13.76 -9.31
CA MET A 217 6.73 -12.57 -8.86
C MET A 217 5.79 -12.00 -9.91
N TYR A 218 4.77 -11.29 -9.44
CA TYR A 218 3.97 -10.42 -10.28
C TYR A 218 3.73 -9.07 -9.62
N ALA A 219 3.61 -8.02 -10.42
CA ALA A 219 3.44 -6.66 -9.93
C ALA A 219 2.38 -5.89 -10.71
N LEU A 220 1.59 -5.05 -10.05
CA LEU A 220 0.65 -4.14 -10.72
C LEU A 220 1.42 -3.02 -11.41
N ALA A 221 1.65 -3.22 -12.71
CA ALA A 221 2.56 -2.42 -13.52
C ALA A 221 1.84 -1.39 -14.39
N SER A 222 0.53 -1.20 -14.20
CA SER A 222 -0.27 -0.23 -14.96
C SER A 222 -1.02 0.71 -14.02
N GLN A 223 -0.98 2.01 -14.35
CA GLN A 223 -1.73 3.06 -13.66
C GLN A 223 -3.13 3.28 -14.26
N ARG A 224 -3.42 2.68 -15.42
CA ARG A 224 -4.66 2.93 -16.19
C ARG A 224 -5.58 1.72 -16.28
N ASP A 225 -5.04 0.51 -16.13
CA ASP A 225 -5.79 -0.74 -16.18
C ASP A 225 -5.23 -1.74 -15.16
N SER A 226 -5.97 -2.84 -14.92
CA SER A 226 -5.51 -3.95 -14.08
C SER A 226 -4.47 -4.82 -14.82
N GLY A 227 -3.33 -4.22 -15.14
CA GLY A 227 -2.21 -4.85 -15.83
C GLY A 227 -1.14 -5.29 -14.84
N LEU A 228 -0.90 -6.60 -14.75
CA LEU A 228 0.23 -7.16 -14.03
C LEU A 228 1.46 -7.29 -14.96
N LEU A 229 2.66 -7.08 -14.44
CA LEU A 229 3.90 -7.65 -14.97
C LEU A 229 4.05 -9.03 -14.32
N MET A 230 4.26 -10.06 -15.13
CA MET A 230 4.55 -11.42 -14.69
C MET A 230 6.03 -11.70 -14.91
N VAL A 231 6.72 -12.19 -13.88
CA VAL A 231 8.09 -12.70 -13.94
C VAL A 231 8.08 -14.05 -13.23
N MET A 232 7.74 -15.09 -13.97
CA MET A 232 7.36 -16.41 -13.41
C MET A 232 8.08 -17.54 -14.13
N ASN A 233 8.32 -18.64 -13.42
CA ASN A 233 8.70 -19.93 -13.98
C ASN A 233 7.60 -20.95 -13.72
N PHE A 234 7.24 -21.74 -14.73
CA PHE A 234 6.52 -22.99 -14.55
C PHE A 234 7.55 -24.11 -14.42
N ALA A 235 7.72 -24.62 -13.20
CA ALA A 235 8.61 -25.73 -12.87
C ALA A 235 7.82 -27.03 -12.81
N PHE A 236 8.12 -27.97 -13.70
CA PHE A 236 7.43 -29.25 -13.77
C PHE A 236 8.10 -30.26 -12.83
N LEU A 237 7.31 -30.97 -12.03
CA LEU A 237 7.79 -31.87 -10.98
C LEU A 237 7.56 -33.35 -11.33
N GLU A 238 6.83 -33.63 -12.41
CA GLU A 238 6.44 -34.98 -12.80
C GLU A 238 6.38 -35.17 -14.32
N GLY A 239 6.18 -36.42 -14.74
CA GLY A 239 6.02 -36.82 -16.14
C GLY A 239 7.29 -36.67 -16.96
N GLY A 240 7.12 -36.62 -18.30
CA GLY A 240 8.24 -36.51 -19.23
C GLY A 240 9.02 -35.20 -19.13
N PHE A 241 8.52 -34.20 -18.41
CA PHE A 241 9.15 -32.88 -18.26
C PHE A 241 9.67 -32.62 -16.84
N ASN A 242 9.69 -33.64 -15.98
CA ASN A 242 10.17 -33.50 -14.60
C ASN A 242 11.56 -32.83 -14.54
N GLY A 243 11.69 -31.79 -13.72
CA GLY A 243 12.92 -31.02 -13.55
C GLY A 243 13.15 -29.96 -14.62
N SER A 244 12.28 -29.86 -15.64
CA SER A 244 12.35 -28.81 -16.67
C SER A 244 11.50 -27.60 -16.28
N THR A 245 11.82 -26.44 -16.83
CA THR A 245 11.07 -25.20 -16.57
C THR A 245 10.76 -24.40 -17.83
N LEU A 246 9.67 -23.64 -17.81
CA LEU A 246 9.38 -22.59 -18.79
C LEU A 246 9.32 -21.23 -18.09
N SER A 247 9.91 -20.20 -18.69
CA SER A 247 9.94 -18.84 -18.14
C SER A 247 8.95 -17.93 -18.87
N ILE A 248 8.13 -17.23 -18.09
CA ILE A 248 7.19 -16.20 -18.52
C ILE A 248 7.72 -14.84 -18.08
N LEU A 249 7.88 -13.93 -19.03
CA LEU A 249 8.08 -12.51 -18.78
C LEU A 249 7.14 -11.71 -19.68
N GLY A 250 6.11 -11.11 -19.10
CA GLY A 250 5.04 -10.53 -19.91
C GLY A 250 4.01 -9.73 -19.13
N ARG A 251 3.16 -9.01 -19.86
CA ARG A 251 2.05 -8.25 -19.29
C ARG A 251 0.78 -9.10 -19.26
N ASN A 252 0.11 -9.14 -18.11
CA ASN A 252 -1.10 -9.90 -17.86
C ASN A 252 -2.26 -8.93 -17.51
N ARG A 253 -3.14 -8.68 -18.48
CA ARG A 253 -4.31 -7.81 -18.32
C ARG A 253 -5.45 -8.64 -17.74
N VAL A 254 -5.53 -8.75 -16.42
CA VAL A 254 -6.32 -9.81 -15.74
C VAL A 254 -7.83 -9.77 -16.01
N LEU A 255 -8.36 -8.66 -16.52
CA LEU A 255 -9.77 -8.49 -16.88
C LEU A 255 -10.08 -8.91 -18.33
N ASP A 256 -9.07 -9.15 -19.16
CA ASP A 256 -9.28 -9.64 -20.53
C ASP A 256 -9.66 -11.14 -20.48
N PRO A 257 -10.59 -11.59 -21.35
CA PRO A 257 -11.13 -12.96 -21.29
C PRO A 257 -10.09 -14.04 -21.61
N VAL A 258 -9.14 -13.74 -22.48
CA VAL A 258 -7.98 -14.58 -22.81
C VAL A 258 -6.75 -13.67 -22.86
N ARG A 259 -5.67 -14.09 -22.21
CA ARG A 259 -4.48 -13.27 -22.00
C ARG A 259 -3.27 -14.01 -22.54
N GLU A 260 -2.62 -13.42 -23.53
CA GLU A 260 -1.39 -13.96 -24.09
C GLU A 260 -0.17 -13.46 -23.28
N MET A 261 0.72 -14.37 -22.91
CA MET A 261 1.98 -14.05 -22.25
C MET A 261 3.14 -14.76 -22.95
N PRO A 262 4.25 -14.06 -23.24
CA PRO A 262 5.40 -14.68 -23.90
C PRO A 262 6.08 -15.73 -23.02
N ILE A 263 6.44 -16.85 -23.65
CA ILE A 263 7.46 -17.76 -23.13
C ILE A 263 8.81 -17.27 -23.64
N VAL A 264 9.63 -16.77 -22.73
CA VAL A 264 10.91 -16.13 -23.06
C VAL A 264 12.11 -17.08 -22.96
N GLY A 265 11.90 -18.29 -22.46
CA GLY A 265 12.94 -19.30 -22.31
C GLY A 265 12.44 -20.53 -21.57
N GLY A 266 13.35 -21.48 -21.37
CA GLY A 266 13.13 -22.67 -20.57
C GLY A 266 14.43 -23.39 -20.26
N SER A 267 14.37 -24.33 -19.32
CA SER A 267 15.50 -25.16 -18.89
C SER A 267 15.17 -26.65 -19.03
N GLY A 268 16.20 -27.51 -18.93
CA GLY A 268 16.04 -28.95 -19.13
C GLY A 268 15.60 -29.27 -20.55
N LEU A 269 14.49 -30.00 -20.68
CA LEU A 269 13.93 -30.36 -22.00
C LEU A 269 13.37 -29.16 -22.76
N PHE A 270 13.16 -28.03 -22.08
CA PHE A 270 12.72 -26.78 -22.69
C PHE A 270 13.86 -25.80 -22.98
N MET A 271 15.11 -26.27 -23.07
CA MET A 271 16.20 -25.41 -23.52
C MET A 271 15.88 -24.75 -24.86
N PHE A 272 16.18 -23.45 -24.93
CA PHE A 272 15.88 -22.59 -26.07
C PHE A 272 14.38 -22.46 -26.40
N ALA A 273 13.49 -22.81 -25.47
CA ALA A 273 12.05 -22.66 -25.67
C ALA A 273 11.67 -21.22 -26.03
N ARG A 274 10.84 -21.09 -27.06
CA ARG A 274 10.17 -19.83 -27.43
C ARG A 274 8.71 -20.13 -27.74
N GLY A 275 7.82 -19.21 -27.40
CA GLY A 275 6.41 -19.38 -27.67
C GLY A 275 5.54 -18.44 -26.83
N TYR A 276 4.33 -18.89 -26.53
CA TYR A 276 3.35 -18.09 -25.78
C TYR A 276 2.44 -18.99 -24.94
N ALA A 277 1.90 -18.41 -23.89
CA ALA A 277 0.89 -18.99 -23.04
C ALA A 277 -0.41 -18.20 -23.16
N LEU A 278 -1.54 -18.88 -23.29
CA LEU A 278 -2.88 -18.31 -23.21
C LEU A 278 -3.47 -18.62 -21.84
N ALA A 279 -3.78 -17.59 -21.08
CA ALA A 279 -4.35 -17.69 -19.74
C ALA A 279 -5.82 -17.27 -19.73
N ARG A 280 -6.68 -18.07 -19.10
CA ARG A 280 -8.10 -17.76 -18.85
C ARG A 280 -8.40 -17.96 -17.38
N THR A 281 -9.00 -16.97 -16.74
CA THR A 281 -9.44 -17.10 -15.34
C THR A 281 -10.74 -17.89 -15.32
N VAL A 282 -10.72 -19.08 -14.72
CA VAL A 282 -11.87 -19.99 -14.65
C VAL A 282 -12.67 -19.74 -13.38
N ARG A 283 -11.98 -19.45 -12.28
CA ARG A 283 -12.59 -19.09 -11.01
C ARG A 283 -11.83 -17.92 -10.40
N TYR A 284 -12.56 -16.96 -9.86
CA TYR A 284 -11.98 -15.87 -9.09
C TYR A 284 -12.84 -15.57 -7.88
N SER A 285 -12.22 -15.56 -6.71
CA SER A 285 -12.88 -15.20 -5.46
C SER A 285 -12.52 -13.77 -5.12
N LEU A 286 -13.44 -12.84 -5.35
CA LEU A 286 -13.30 -11.44 -4.89
C LEU A 286 -13.11 -11.35 -3.37
N LYS A 287 -13.58 -12.36 -2.63
CA LYS A 287 -13.41 -12.42 -1.17
C LYS A 287 -11.99 -12.76 -0.78
N THR A 288 -11.33 -13.72 -1.44
CA THR A 288 -10.00 -14.24 -1.05
C THR A 288 -8.85 -13.68 -1.88
N GLY A 289 -9.12 -13.22 -3.10
CA GLY A 289 -8.12 -12.94 -4.11
C GLY A 289 -7.67 -14.19 -4.87
N ASP A 290 -8.11 -15.37 -4.45
CA ASP A 290 -7.72 -16.63 -5.09
C ASP A 290 -8.31 -16.70 -6.49
N ALA A 291 -7.45 -17.09 -7.43
CA ALA A 291 -7.82 -17.32 -8.81
C ALA A 291 -7.39 -18.74 -9.21
N VAL A 292 -8.27 -19.44 -9.94
CA VAL A 292 -7.89 -20.61 -10.73
C VAL A 292 -7.76 -20.14 -12.17
N VAL A 293 -6.55 -20.25 -12.71
CA VAL A 293 -6.22 -19.80 -14.06
C VAL A 293 -5.83 -21.00 -14.90
N GLU A 294 -6.60 -21.25 -15.95
CA GLU A 294 -6.25 -22.24 -16.96
C GLU A 294 -5.17 -21.65 -17.87
N TYR A 295 -4.11 -22.42 -18.13
CA TYR A 295 -3.04 -22.08 -19.06
C TYR A 295 -2.98 -23.09 -20.20
N ASN A 296 -2.98 -22.58 -21.44
CA ASN A 296 -2.61 -23.35 -22.63
C ASN A 296 -1.26 -22.82 -23.13
N VAL A 297 -0.21 -23.64 -23.10
CA VAL A 297 1.17 -23.21 -23.38
C VAL A 297 1.67 -23.85 -24.66
N PHE A 298 2.09 -23.02 -25.63
CA PHE A 298 2.59 -23.44 -26.92
C PHE A 298 4.05 -23.04 -27.04
N VAL A 299 4.95 -24.02 -27.12
CA VAL A 299 6.40 -23.77 -27.17
C VAL A 299 7.05 -24.56 -28.30
N THR A 300 8.04 -23.93 -28.94
CA THR A 300 8.99 -24.59 -29.84
C THR A 300 10.31 -24.72 -29.12
N THR A 301 10.89 -25.91 -29.13
CA THR A 301 12.20 -26.23 -28.55
C THR A 301 13.13 -26.75 -29.64
N SER A 302 14.39 -26.33 -29.63
CA SER A 302 15.42 -26.99 -30.45
C SER A 302 15.95 -28.21 -29.71
N CYS A 303 15.68 -29.40 -30.25
CA CYS A 303 16.30 -30.63 -29.79
C CYS A 303 17.78 -30.61 -30.20
N ASN A 304 18.68 -30.43 -29.23
CA ASN A 304 20.11 -30.60 -29.46
C ASN A 304 20.49 -32.03 -29.08
N ALA A 305 20.90 -32.82 -30.07
CA ALA A 305 21.54 -34.14 -29.91
C ALA A 305 22.93 -34.07 -29.23
N TRP A 306 23.19 -33.05 -28.42
CA TRP A 306 24.52 -32.72 -27.85
C TRP A 306 24.63 -33.03 -26.35
N ILE A 307 23.62 -33.62 -25.73
CA ILE A 307 23.61 -33.89 -24.27
C ILE A 307 24.21 -35.26 -23.91
N GLU A 308 24.51 -36.13 -24.88
CA GLU A 308 25.14 -37.44 -24.61
C GLU A 308 26.67 -37.38 -24.42
N SER A 309 27.29 -36.19 -24.35
CA SER A 309 28.76 -36.05 -24.36
C SER A 309 29.38 -35.23 -23.21
N PHE A 310 28.68 -35.06 -22.08
CA PHE A 310 29.26 -34.53 -20.84
C PHE A 310 28.90 -35.38 -19.61
#